data_AF-A0A392NUG5-F1
#
_entry.id   AF-A0A392NUG5-F1
#
_cell.length_a   1.000
_cell.length_b   1.000
_cell.length_c   1.000
_cell.angle_alpha   90.00
_cell.angle_beta   90.00
_cell.angle_gamma   90.00
#
_symmetry.space_group_name_H-M   'P 1'
#
loop_
_entity.id
_entity.type
_entity.pdbx_description
1 polymer ?
#
loop_
_entity_poly.entity_id
_entity_poly.type
_entity_poly.pdbx_seq_one_letter_code
_entity_poly.pdbx_strand_id
1 'polypeptide(L)'
;MASDYWLAYETSVERAEFFNPSLFISVYAIITVVSVLLIVLRSYSVTIFGLKTAQIFFTQILNSILHAPMAFYDTTPSGRILSRASTDQTNVDIFIPLFINFVVAMYITVISIFIVTCQNSWPTAFLLIPLVWLNIWYRGYFLSTSRELTRLDSITKAPVIVHFSESISGVMTFQCVVGFPLRIAWKLNFLP
;
A
#
# COMPACT_ATOMS: atom_id res chain seq x y z
N MET A 1 -16.74 14.38 11.75
CA MET A 1 -18.05 13.89 11.25
C MET A 1 -19.13 14.07 12.29
N ALA A 2 -19.05 13.44 13.47
CA ALA A 2 -20.05 13.65 14.54
C ALA A 2 -20.10 15.11 15.02
N SER A 3 -18.94 15.75 15.16
CA SER A 3 -18.81 17.19 15.46
C SER A 3 -19.52 18.09 14.43
N ASP A 4 -19.38 17.74 13.15
CA ASP A 4 -19.89 18.52 12.02
C ASP A 4 -21.40 18.36 11.89
N TYR A 5 -21.90 17.14 12.14
CA TYR A 5 -23.34 16.87 12.22
C TYR A 5 -23.98 17.62 13.39
N TRP A 6 -23.37 17.56 14.58
CA TRP A 6 -23.87 18.28 15.76
C TRP A 6 -23.91 19.80 15.53
N LEU A 7 -22.85 20.36 14.95
CA LEU A 7 -22.80 21.77 14.54
C LEU A 7 -23.95 22.11 13.59
N ALA A 8 -24.12 21.33 12.52
CA ALA A 8 -25.17 21.55 11.53
C ALA A 8 -26.59 21.45 12.13
N TYR A 9 -26.81 20.48 13.01
CA TYR A 9 -28.08 20.25 13.69
C TYR A 9 -28.48 21.43 14.60
N GLU A 10 -27.57 21.91 15.43
CA GLU A 10 -27.84 23.02 16.35
C GLU A 10 -27.91 24.39 15.66
N THR A 11 -27.23 24.58 14.52
CA THR A 11 -27.36 25.80 13.69
C THR A 11 -28.57 25.81 12.76
N SER A 12 -29.42 24.78 12.82
CA SER A 12 -30.61 24.70 11.97
C SER A 12 -31.64 25.77 12.34
N VAL A 13 -32.33 26.30 11.32
CA VAL A 13 -33.23 27.46 11.44
C VAL A 13 -34.38 27.21 12.43
N GLU A 14 -34.77 25.94 12.63
CA GLU A 14 -35.85 25.54 13.55
C GLU A 14 -35.48 25.60 15.03
N ARG A 15 -34.18 25.61 15.39
CA ARG A 15 -33.72 25.53 16.79
C ARG A 15 -32.98 26.79 17.27
N ALA A 16 -32.84 27.79 16.40
CA ALA A 16 -32.24 29.09 16.71
C ALA A 16 -32.94 29.83 17.88
N GLU A 17 -34.24 29.56 18.13
CA GLU A 17 -35.00 30.18 19.23
C GLU A 17 -34.68 29.62 20.63
N PHE A 18 -34.12 28.40 20.75
CA PHE A 18 -33.82 27.75 22.04
C PHE A 18 -32.31 27.60 22.31
N PHE A 19 -31.50 28.47 21.72
CA PHE A 19 -30.05 28.34 21.74
C PHE A 19 -29.46 28.65 23.13
N ASN A 20 -28.99 27.61 23.82
CA ASN A 20 -28.22 27.74 25.06
C ASN A 20 -26.71 27.63 24.76
N PRO A 21 -25.96 28.75 24.71
CA PRO A 21 -24.57 28.76 24.26
C PRO A 21 -23.62 27.93 25.15
N SER A 22 -23.89 27.87 26.45
CA SER A 22 -23.09 27.09 27.41
C SER A 22 -23.23 25.57 27.21
N LEU A 23 -24.43 25.08 26.92
CA LEU A 23 -24.66 23.66 26.64
C LEU A 23 -24.07 23.27 25.28
N PHE A 24 -24.27 24.10 24.26
CA PHE A 24 -23.71 23.89 22.93
C PHE A 24 -22.19 23.71 22.95
N ILE A 25 -21.47 24.65 23.60
CA ILE A 25 -20.01 24.60 23.67
C ILE A 25 -19.52 23.39 24.46
N SER A 26 -20.24 23.01 25.53
CA SER A 26 -19.87 21.87 26.37
C SER A 26 -19.97 20.54 25.62
N VAL A 27 -21.06 20.31 24.88
CA VAL A 27 -21.27 19.07 24.11
C VAL A 27 -20.28 19.00 22.96
N TYR A 28 -20.04 20.11 22.25
CA TYR A 28 -19.05 20.16 21.17
C TYR A 28 -17.62 19.88 21.67
N ALA A 29 -17.25 20.42 22.84
CA ALA A 29 -15.96 20.14 23.46
C ALA A 29 -15.80 18.66 23.81
N ILE A 30 -16.82 18.03 24.39
CA ILE A 30 -16.81 16.59 24.72
C ILE A 30 -16.66 15.74 23.45
N ILE A 31 -17.44 16.02 22.40
CA ILE A 31 -17.37 15.28 21.12
C ILE A 31 -15.97 15.39 20.51
N THR A 32 -15.36 16.58 20.57
CA THR A 32 -14.01 16.81 20.04
C THR A 32 -12.95 16.05 20.84
N VAL A 33 -13.01 16.09 22.17
CA VAL A 33 -12.07 15.36 23.04
C VAL A 33 -12.16 13.85 22.81
N VAL A 34 -13.38 13.30 22.74
CA VAL A 34 -13.58 11.87 22.44
C VAL A 34 -13.02 11.50 21.06
N SER A 35 -13.22 12.36 20.06
CA SER A 35 -12.70 12.14 18.71
C SER A 35 -11.17 12.08 18.68
N VAL A 36 -10.49 12.99 19.40
CA VAL A 36 -9.02 12.98 19.51
C VAL A 36 -8.54 11.69 20.19
N LEU A 37 -9.18 11.28 21.29
CA LEU A 37 -8.84 10.04 21.99
C LEU A 37 -8.97 8.81 21.08
N LEU A 38 -10.05 8.72 20.29
CA LEU A 38 -10.25 7.62 19.35
C LEU A 38 -9.20 7.59 18.23
N ILE A 39 -8.80 8.76 17.70
CA ILE A 39 -7.74 8.87 16.68
C ILE A 39 -6.41 8.40 17.26
N VAL A 40 -6.09 8.82 18.48
CA VAL A 40 -4.86 8.44 19.18
C VAL A 40 -4.86 6.93 19.45
N LEU A 41 -5.94 6.37 20.00
CA LEU A 41 -6.08 4.94 20.26
C LEU A 41 -5.92 4.11 18.97
N ARG A 42 -6.55 4.53 17.89
CA ARG A 42 -6.43 3.90 16.57
C ARG A 42 -4.99 3.94 16.09
N SER A 43 -4.32 5.08 16.16
CA SER A 43 -2.93 5.25 15.73
C SER A 43 -2.01 4.29 16.50
N TYR A 44 -2.10 4.29 17.83
CA TYR A 44 -1.34 3.37 18.68
C TYR A 44 -1.63 1.90 18.36
N SER A 45 -2.89 1.53 18.16
CA SER A 45 -3.27 0.16 17.81
C SER A 45 -2.62 -0.28 16.50
N VAL A 46 -2.71 0.55 15.45
CA VAL A 46 -2.11 0.24 14.13
C VAL A 46 -0.59 0.10 14.25
N THR A 47 0.08 0.97 15.00
CA THR A 47 1.53 0.86 15.22
C THR A 47 1.91 -0.41 15.97
N ILE A 48 1.19 -0.77 17.03
CA ILE A 48 1.46 -2.00 17.81
C ILE A 48 1.24 -3.24 16.93
N PHE A 49 0.12 -3.31 16.20
CA PHE A 49 -0.15 -4.43 15.29
C PHE A 49 0.88 -4.51 14.16
N GLY A 50 1.29 -3.36 13.61
CA GLY A 50 2.35 -3.29 12.60
C GLY A 50 3.66 -3.88 13.11
N LEU A 51 4.13 -3.41 14.28
CA LEU A 51 5.37 -3.90 14.91
C LEU A 51 5.31 -5.39 15.25
N LYS A 52 4.19 -5.86 15.82
CA LYS A 52 4.00 -7.28 16.15
C LYS A 52 4.03 -8.15 14.89
N THR A 53 3.38 -7.70 13.83
CA THR A 53 3.35 -8.41 12.54
C THR A 53 4.75 -8.49 11.94
N ALA A 54 5.49 -7.39 11.93
CA ALA A 54 6.87 -7.33 11.45
C ALA A 54 7.80 -8.32 12.19
N GLN A 55 7.70 -8.37 13.52
CA GLN A 55 8.50 -9.28 14.35
C GLN A 55 8.18 -10.75 14.09
N ILE A 56 6.89 -11.09 13.99
CA ILE A 56 6.45 -12.46 13.71
C ILE A 56 6.94 -12.88 12.32
N PHE A 57 6.79 -12.01 11.32
CA PHE A 57 7.22 -12.27 9.94
C PHE A 57 8.73 -12.51 9.85
N PHE A 58 9.54 -11.65 10.49
CA PHE A 58 10.99 -11.82 10.54
C PHE A 58 11.40 -13.15 11.18
N THR A 59 10.77 -13.49 12.31
CA THR A 59 11.06 -14.75 13.04
C THR A 59 10.69 -15.97 12.21
N GLN A 60 9.56 -15.94 11.50
CA GLN A 60 9.12 -17.01 10.61
C GLN A 60 10.07 -17.20 9.44
N ILE A 61 10.52 -16.11 8.80
CA ILE A 61 11.51 -16.17 7.72
C ILE A 61 12.81 -16.77 8.23
N LEU A 62 13.33 -16.27 9.35
CA LEU A 62 14.57 -16.77 9.95
C LEU A 62 14.49 -18.26 10.25
N ASN A 63 13.40 -18.70 10.88
CA ASN A 63 13.19 -20.10 11.23
C ASN A 63 13.12 -21.00 9.98
N SER A 64 12.41 -20.55 8.95
CA SER A 64 12.27 -21.28 7.69
C SER A 64 13.60 -21.39 6.93
N ILE A 65 14.42 -20.33 6.94
CA ILE A 65 15.77 -20.35 6.37
C ILE A 65 16.64 -21.35 7.13
N LEU A 66 16.71 -21.26 8.47
CA LEU A 66 17.57 -22.13 9.26
C LEU A 66 17.23 -23.64 9.15
N HIS A 67 15.96 -23.99 8.90
CA HIS A 67 15.52 -25.37 8.71
C HIS A 67 15.53 -25.84 7.25
N ALA A 68 15.96 -25.00 6.31
CA ALA A 68 16.02 -25.39 4.91
C ALA A 68 17.12 -26.46 4.67
N PRO A 69 16.87 -27.48 3.83
CA PRO A 69 17.87 -28.51 3.52
C PRO A 69 19.06 -27.93 2.76
N MET A 70 20.25 -28.52 2.91
CA MET A 70 21.48 -27.99 2.30
C MET A 70 21.38 -27.84 0.76
N ALA A 71 20.64 -28.72 0.09
CA ALA A 71 20.38 -28.64 -1.36
C ALA A 71 19.71 -27.31 -1.81
N PHE A 72 18.97 -26.64 -0.93
CA PHE A 72 18.39 -25.32 -1.22
C PHE A 72 19.46 -24.23 -1.31
N TYR A 73 20.51 -24.33 -0.51
CA TYR A 73 21.62 -23.38 -0.49
C TYR A 73 22.59 -23.59 -1.65
N ASP A 74 22.70 -24.81 -2.16
CA ASP A 74 23.52 -25.10 -3.35
C ASP A 74 22.90 -24.54 -4.64
N THR A 75 21.56 -24.49 -4.70
CA THR A 75 20.81 -24.01 -5.87
C THR A 75 20.53 -22.50 -5.83
N THR A 76 20.53 -21.90 -4.64
CA THR A 76 20.17 -20.48 -4.46
C THR A 76 21.25 -19.76 -3.65
N PRO A 77 21.98 -18.80 -4.24
CA PRO A 77 23.03 -18.10 -3.51
C PRO A 77 22.42 -17.33 -2.33
N SER A 78 23.07 -17.42 -1.16
CA SER A 78 22.65 -16.77 0.08
C SER A 78 22.37 -15.27 -0.06
N GLY A 79 23.13 -14.58 -0.92
CA GLY A 79 22.91 -13.16 -1.23
C GLY A 79 21.54 -12.87 -1.86
N ARG A 80 21.00 -13.78 -2.69
CA ARG A 80 19.66 -13.63 -3.28
C ARG A 80 18.56 -13.82 -2.23
N ILE A 81 18.75 -14.76 -1.31
CA ILE A 81 17.82 -15.03 -0.21
C ILE A 81 17.77 -13.80 0.71
N LEU A 82 18.93 -13.27 1.11
CA LEU A 82 19.02 -12.09 1.97
C LEU A 82 18.41 -10.84 1.31
N SER A 83 18.71 -10.62 0.03
CA SER A 83 18.15 -9.48 -0.73
C SER A 83 16.62 -9.54 -0.81
N ARG A 84 16.04 -10.72 -1.04
CA ARG A 84 14.59 -10.91 -1.03
C ARG A 84 14.01 -10.70 0.37
N ALA A 85 14.54 -11.36 1.38
CA ALA A 85 14.08 -11.23 2.76
C ALA A 85 14.13 -9.75 3.23
N SER A 86 15.20 -9.02 2.92
CA SER A 86 15.33 -7.60 3.26
C SER A 86 14.31 -6.72 2.55
N THR A 87 14.06 -6.98 1.26
CA THR A 87 13.09 -6.21 0.47
C THR A 87 11.66 -6.50 0.95
N ASP A 88 11.34 -7.76 1.19
CA ASP A 88 10.03 -8.20 1.69
C ASP A 88 9.77 -7.66 3.11
N GLN A 89 10.78 -7.70 3.99
CA GLN A 89 10.70 -7.12 5.33
C GLN A 89 10.44 -5.60 5.26
N THR A 90 11.19 -4.88 4.42
CA THR A 90 10.99 -3.43 4.22
C THR A 90 9.57 -3.12 3.74
N ASN A 91 9.03 -3.95 2.85
CA ASN A 91 7.68 -3.79 2.36
C ASN A 91 6.62 -4.02 3.46
N VAL A 92 6.81 -5.06 4.28
CA VAL A 92 5.92 -5.35 5.42
C VAL A 92 6.01 -4.25 6.48
N ASP A 93 7.20 -3.72 6.75
CA ASP A 93 7.41 -2.71 7.80
C ASP A 93 6.81 -1.35 7.43
N ILE A 94 6.85 -0.97 6.15
CA ILE A 94 6.42 0.36 5.70
C ILE A 94 5.00 0.32 5.12
N PHE A 95 4.74 -0.56 4.14
CA PHE A 95 3.51 -0.49 3.37
C PHE A 95 2.31 -1.08 4.12
N ILE A 96 2.49 -2.17 4.87
CA ILE A 96 1.34 -2.80 5.56
C ILE A 96 0.73 -1.87 6.61
N PRO A 97 1.49 -1.27 7.55
CA PRO A 97 0.93 -0.34 8.53
C PRO A 97 0.29 0.88 7.85
N LEU A 98 0.91 1.40 6.79
CA LEU A 98 0.39 2.53 6.02
C LEU A 98 -0.97 2.21 5.37
N PHE A 99 -1.06 1.10 4.64
CA PHE A 99 -2.32 0.71 3.98
C PHE A 99 -3.40 0.34 4.98
N ILE A 100 -3.08 -0.38 6.06
CA ILE A 100 -4.04 -0.68 7.13
C ILE A 100 -4.55 0.62 7.75
N ASN A 101 -3.67 1.59 8.00
CA ASN A 101 -4.07 2.89 8.51
C ASN A 101 -5.12 3.53 7.59
N PHE A 102 -4.85 3.65 6.30
CA PHE A 102 -5.80 4.21 5.33
C PHE A 102 -7.11 3.44 5.26
N VAL A 103 -7.03 2.12 5.18
CA VAL A 103 -8.21 1.24 5.09
C VAL A 103 -9.11 1.41 6.31
N VAL A 104 -8.55 1.38 7.52
CA VAL A 104 -9.30 1.58 8.77
C VAL A 104 -9.92 2.98 8.81
N ALA A 105 -9.19 4.03 8.40
CA ALA A 105 -9.74 5.38 8.34
C ALA A 105 -10.95 5.46 7.40
N MET A 106 -10.81 4.87 6.21
CA MET A 106 -11.83 4.92 5.16
C MET A 106 -13.09 4.16 5.58
N TYR A 107 -12.95 3.00 6.20
CA TYR A 107 -14.08 2.25 6.76
C TYR A 107 -14.80 3.02 7.86
N ILE A 108 -14.07 3.63 8.81
CA ILE A 108 -14.68 4.45 9.87
C ILE A 108 -15.47 5.61 9.28
N THR A 109 -14.92 6.29 8.27
CA THR A 109 -15.60 7.38 7.57
C THR A 109 -16.88 6.90 6.88
N VAL A 110 -16.84 5.77 6.15
CA VAL A 110 -18.02 5.21 5.48
C VAL A 110 -19.12 4.83 6.48
N ILE A 111 -18.75 4.17 7.59
CA ILE A 111 -19.70 3.81 8.65
C ILE A 111 -20.31 5.08 9.26
N SER A 112 -19.50 6.11 9.50
CA SER A 112 -19.97 7.39 10.05
C SER A 112 -20.96 8.09 9.12
N ILE A 113 -20.68 8.14 7.81
CA ILE A 113 -21.61 8.69 6.80
C ILE A 113 -22.92 7.90 6.82
N PHE A 114 -22.83 6.58 6.83
CA PHE A 114 -24.00 5.70 6.85
C PHE A 114 -24.91 5.98 8.06
N ILE A 115 -24.35 6.06 9.27
CA ILE A 115 -25.09 6.34 10.50
C ILE A 115 -25.77 7.72 10.43
N VAL A 116 -25.04 8.77 10.04
CA VAL A 116 -25.60 10.14 9.94
C VAL A 116 -26.72 10.21 8.90
N THR A 117 -26.55 9.52 7.77
CA THR A 117 -27.56 9.50 6.69
C THR A 117 -28.84 8.80 7.15
N CYS A 118 -28.72 7.68 7.85
CA CYS A 118 -29.86 6.95 8.43
C CYS A 118 -30.64 7.79 9.45
N GLN A 119 -29.95 8.64 10.23
CA GLN A 119 -30.60 9.53 11.21
C GLN A 119 -31.32 10.71 10.53
N ASN A 120 -30.72 11.30 9.50
CA ASN A 120 -31.27 12.50 8.88
C ASN A 120 -32.47 12.22 7.95
N SER A 121 -32.41 11.14 7.17
CA SER A 121 -33.43 10.84 6.16
C SER A 121 -33.65 9.33 6.00
N TRP A 122 -34.58 8.76 6.75
CA TRP A 122 -34.99 7.34 6.66
C TRP A 122 -35.23 6.84 5.22
N PRO A 123 -35.88 7.61 4.31
CA PRO A 123 -36.10 7.15 2.94
C PRO A 123 -34.81 7.02 2.11
N THR A 124 -33.78 7.83 2.40
CA THR A 124 -32.50 7.80 1.67
C THR A 124 -31.65 6.58 1.99
N ALA A 125 -31.89 5.92 3.13
CA ALA A 125 -31.24 4.66 3.46
C ALA A 125 -31.55 3.55 2.44
N PHE A 126 -32.72 3.60 1.79
CA PHE A 126 -33.07 2.66 0.73
C PHE A 126 -32.14 2.78 -0.49
N LEU A 127 -31.65 3.97 -0.81
CA LEU A 127 -30.66 4.19 -1.89
C LEU A 127 -29.27 3.65 -1.55
N LEU A 128 -28.93 3.46 -0.27
CA LEU A 128 -27.63 2.91 0.13
C LEU A 128 -27.53 1.42 -0.19
N ILE A 129 -28.64 0.66 -0.14
CA ILE A 129 -28.66 -0.78 -0.42
C ILE A 129 -28.13 -1.11 -1.82
N PRO A 130 -28.67 -0.54 -2.93
CA PRO A 130 -28.13 -0.79 -4.27
C PRO A 130 -26.71 -0.22 -4.44
N LEU A 131 -26.36 0.86 -3.75
CA LEU A 131 -25.01 1.44 -3.81
C LEU A 131 -23.96 0.51 -3.19
N VAL A 132 -24.27 -0.13 -2.04
CA VAL A 132 -23.40 -1.12 -1.40
C VAL A 132 -23.25 -2.35 -2.29
N TRP A 133 -24.36 -2.84 -2.86
CA TRP A 133 -24.33 -3.95 -3.80
C TRP A 133 -23.43 -3.67 -5.01
N LEU A 134 -23.60 -2.51 -5.64
CA LEU A 134 -22.79 -2.08 -6.78
C LEU A 134 -21.32 -1.94 -6.40
N ASN A 135 -21.02 -1.42 -5.20
CA ASN A 135 -19.65 -1.34 -4.68
C ASN A 135 -19.00 -2.72 -4.54
N ILE A 136 -19.71 -3.72 -4.03
CA ILE A 136 -19.19 -5.09 -3.88
C ILE A 136 -18.90 -5.69 -5.26
N TRP A 137 -19.83 -5.53 -6.20
CA TRP A 137 -19.65 -6.01 -7.57
C TRP A 137 -18.46 -5.32 -8.27
N TYR A 138 -18.37 -4.00 -8.18
CA TYR A 138 -17.29 -3.20 -8.77
C TYR A 138 -15.93 -3.56 -8.17
N ARG A 139 -15.86 -3.75 -6.84
CA ARG A 139 -14.63 -4.21 -6.16
C ARG A 139 -14.16 -5.56 -6.68
N GLY A 140 -15.06 -6.52 -6.90
CA GLY A 140 -14.71 -7.84 -7.43
C GLY A 140 -14.13 -7.78 -8.85
N TYR A 141 -14.76 -6.98 -9.71
CA TYR A 141 -14.28 -6.78 -11.08
C TYR A 141 -12.93 -6.05 -11.11
N PHE A 142 -12.84 -4.91 -10.40
CA PHE A 142 -11.62 -4.11 -10.34
C PHE A 142 -10.43 -4.88 -9.77
N LEU A 143 -10.63 -5.71 -8.74
CA LEU A 143 -9.55 -6.50 -8.15
C LEU A 143 -9.00 -7.54 -9.13
N SER A 144 -9.87 -8.18 -9.90
CA SER A 144 -9.46 -9.14 -10.93
C SER A 144 -8.63 -8.46 -12.02
N THR A 145 -9.14 -7.35 -12.57
CA THR A 145 -8.44 -6.57 -13.60
C THR A 145 -7.13 -5.98 -13.10
N SER A 146 -7.09 -5.45 -11.87
CA SER A 146 -5.87 -4.87 -11.29
C SER A 146 -4.74 -5.90 -11.14
N ARG A 147 -5.08 -7.15 -10.76
CA ARG A 147 -4.11 -8.26 -10.70
C ARG A 147 -3.56 -8.60 -12.07
N GLU A 148 -4.41 -8.65 -13.09
CA GLU A 148 -3.99 -8.90 -14.47
C GLU A 148 -3.11 -7.77 -15.02
N LEU A 149 -3.45 -6.51 -14.73
CA LEU A 149 -2.65 -5.35 -15.11
C LEU A 149 -1.27 -5.37 -14.47
N THR A 150 -1.18 -5.69 -13.17
CA THR A 150 0.12 -5.79 -12.46
C THR A 150 0.99 -6.91 -13.05
N ARG A 151 0.36 -8.03 -13.45
CA ARG A 151 1.04 -9.11 -14.16
C ARG A 151 1.56 -8.66 -15.53
N LEU A 152 0.74 -7.96 -16.30
CA LEU A 152 1.14 -7.43 -17.61
C LEU A 152 2.29 -6.43 -17.48
N ASP A 153 2.21 -5.48 -16.54
CA ASP A 153 3.28 -4.52 -16.27
C ASP A 153 4.61 -5.21 -15.94
N SER A 154 4.56 -6.28 -15.12
CA SER A 154 5.74 -7.09 -14.79
C SER A 154 6.31 -7.81 -16.02
N ILE A 155 5.44 -8.37 -16.88
CA ILE A 155 5.85 -9.08 -18.11
C ILE A 155 6.44 -8.11 -19.13
N THR A 156 5.94 -6.88 -19.24
CA THR A 156 6.44 -5.90 -20.22
C THR A 156 7.77 -5.27 -19.80
N LYS A 157 7.98 -5.07 -18.49
CA LYS A 157 9.24 -4.49 -17.96
C LYS A 157 10.42 -5.47 -18.00
N ALA A 158 10.17 -6.76 -17.81
CA ALA A 158 11.22 -7.78 -17.81
C ALA A 158 12.09 -7.84 -19.10
N PRO A 159 11.53 -7.94 -20.33
CA PRO A 159 12.32 -8.03 -21.55
C PRO A 159 13.09 -6.73 -21.84
N VAL A 160 12.55 -5.57 -21.48
CA VAL A 160 13.25 -4.28 -21.63
C VAL A 160 14.55 -4.27 -20.84
N ILE A 161 14.51 -4.69 -19.57
CA ILE A 161 15.70 -4.78 -18.72
C ILE A 161 16.72 -5.80 -19.28
N VAL A 162 16.23 -6.94 -19.76
CA VAL A 162 17.08 -7.97 -20.38
C VAL A 162 17.77 -7.45 -21.64
N HIS A 163 17.04 -6.79 -22.55
CA HIS A 163 17.62 -6.20 -23.76
C HIS A 163 18.64 -5.09 -23.47
N PHE A 164 18.42 -4.27 -22.44
CA PHE A 164 19.40 -3.30 -21.98
C PHE A 164 20.68 -3.98 -21.46
N SER A 165 20.53 -5.03 -20.64
CA SER A 165 21.68 -5.79 -20.12
C SER A 165 22.46 -6.49 -21.24
N GLU A 166 21.75 -7.05 -22.23
CA GLU A 166 22.34 -7.71 -23.39
C GLU A 166 23.08 -6.71 -24.29
N SER A 167 22.51 -5.53 -24.51
CA SER A 167 23.15 -4.46 -25.30
C SER A 167 24.45 -3.98 -24.64
N ILE A 168 24.45 -3.76 -23.33
CA ILE A 168 25.65 -3.34 -22.57
C ILE A 168 26.75 -4.40 -22.66
N SER A 169 26.40 -5.69 -22.51
CA SER A 169 27.36 -6.79 -22.64
C SER A 169 27.85 -6.97 -24.08
N GLY A 170 26.95 -6.80 -25.06
CA GLY A 170 27.25 -6.88 -26.48
C GLY A 170 28.20 -5.78 -26.98
N VAL A 171 28.12 -4.56 -26.43
CA VAL A 171 29.04 -3.44 -26.76
C VAL A 171 30.50 -3.81 -26.50
N MET A 172 30.78 -4.49 -25.39
CA MET A 172 32.14 -4.97 -25.08
C MET A 172 32.64 -5.96 -26.14
N THR A 173 31.78 -6.86 -26.60
CA THR A 173 32.09 -7.84 -27.64
C THR A 173 32.24 -7.18 -29.01
N PHE A 174 31.40 -6.22 -29.37
CA PHE A 174 31.54 -5.44 -30.61
C PHE A 174 32.86 -4.67 -30.65
N GLN A 175 33.25 -4.02 -29.55
CA GLN A 175 34.54 -3.33 -29.46
C GLN A 175 35.72 -4.29 -29.58
N CYS A 176 35.64 -5.48 -28.97
CA CYS A 176 36.64 -6.53 -29.17
C CYS A 176 36.68 -7.01 -30.63
N VAL A 177 35.55 -7.38 -31.23
CA VAL A 177 35.48 -7.96 -32.58
C VAL A 177 35.85 -6.95 -33.67
N VAL A 178 35.50 -5.67 -33.54
CA VAL A 178 35.88 -4.63 -34.50
C VAL A 178 37.29 -4.11 -34.25
N GLY A 179 37.71 -4.04 -32.97
CA GLY A 179 39.06 -3.62 -32.60
C GLY A 179 40.15 -4.65 -32.92
N PHE A 180 39.83 -5.95 -32.90
CA PHE A 180 40.77 -7.04 -33.18
C PHE A 180 41.34 -7.02 -34.62
N PRO A 181 40.55 -6.91 -35.70
CA PRO A 181 41.07 -6.80 -37.05
C PRO A 181 41.81 -5.48 -37.29
N LEU A 182 41.41 -4.37 -36.66
CA LEU A 182 42.14 -3.10 -36.76
C LEU A 182 43.53 -3.18 -36.10
N ARG A 183 43.63 -3.86 -34.95
CA ARG A 183 44.91 -4.04 -34.24
C ARG A 183 45.83 -5.06 -34.95
N ILE A 184 45.26 -6.05 -35.63
CA ILE A 184 46.00 -7.01 -36.47
C ILE A 184 46.46 -6.36 -37.78
N ALA A 185 45.60 -5.57 -38.45
CA ALA A 185 45.95 -4.82 -39.66
C ALA A 185 47.06 -3.79 -39.39
N TRP A 186 47.02 -3.09 -38.24
CA TRP A 186 48.12 -2.21 -37.81
C TRP A 186 49.43 -2.96 -37.55
N LYS A 187 49.36 -4.19 -37.04
CA LYS A 187 50.55 -4.99 -36.74
C LYS A 187 51.16 -5.65 -38.00
N LEU A 188 50.34 -5.97 -38.99
CA LEU A 188 50.76 -6.51 -40.30
C LEU A 188 51.33 -5.44 -41.24
N ASN A 189 50.92 -4.17 -41.13
CA ASN A 189 51.52 -3.06 -41.88
C ASN A 189 52.87 -2.56 -41.31
N PHE A 190 53.33 -3.13 -40.18
CA PHE A 190 54.56 -2.70 -39.48
C PHE A 190 55.58 -3.82 -39.24
N LEU A 191 55.38 -5.01 -39.83
CA LEU A 191 56.40 -6.06 -39.88
C LEU A 191 57.06 -6.01 -41.27
N PRO A 192 58.39 -5.80 -41.35
CA PRO A 192 59.14 -5.70 -42.61
C PRO A 192 59.19 -7.02 -43.41
#